data_AF-A0A2N6A791-F1
#
_entry.id   AF-A0A2N6A791-F1
#
_cell.length_a   1.000
_cell.length_b   1.000
_cell.length_c   1.000
_cell.angle_alpha   90.00
_cell.angle_beta   90.00
_cell.angle_gamma   90.00
#
_symmetry.space_group_name_H-M   'P 1'
#
loop_
_entity.id
_entity.type
_entity.pdbx_description
1 polymer ?
#
loop_
_entity_poly.entity_id
_entity_poly.type
_entity_poly.pdbx_seq_one_letter_code
_entity_poly.pdbx_strand_id
1 'polypeptide(L)'
;MVMIFSFVPDFALAQNLGDWKNMLDDTAGSNGAGYDTEVDSVEPMIATIIRFALSFLGVIFLVLAIYGGFLWMTARGNESQIEKAKSLLTAAIVGMIIVVASYALSAFVIENLTKSTLDF
;
A
#
# COMPACT_ATOMS: atom_id res chain seq x y z
N MET A 1 -22.48 50.97 -23.42
CA MET A 1 -21.19 50.75 -22.74
C MET A 1 -21.13 51.64 -21.50
N VAL A 2 -21.58 51.14 -20.35
CA VAL A 2 -21.24 51.68 -19.02
C VAL A 2 -21.19 50.48 -18.08
N MET A 3 -20.00 49.93 -17.86
CA MET A 3 -19.76 48.96 -16.79
C MET A 3 -19.32 49.73 -15.56
N ILE A 4 -20.15 49.72 -14.54
CA ILE A 4 -19.88 50.36 -13.25
C ILE A 4 -19.00 49.36 -12.49
N PHE A 5 -17.72 49.67 -12.35
CA PHE A 5 -16.76 48.87 -11.59
C PHE A 5 -17.05 49.07 -10.09
N SER A 6 -17.84 48.21 -9.47
CA SER A 6 -17.96 48.17 -8.02
C SER A 6 -16.75 47.45 -7.44
N PHE A 7 -15.82 48.23 -6.89
CA PHE A 7 -14.65 47.76 -6.16
C PHE A 7 -15.10 47.28 -4.78
N VAL A 8 -15.51 46.02 -4.66
CA VAL A 8 -15.63 45.35 -3.36
C VAL A 8 -14.29 44.64 -3.13
N PRO A 9 -13.54 44.96 -2.06
CA PRO A 9 -12.34 44.21 -1.75
C PRO A 9 -12.73 42.78 -1.39
N ASP A 10 -12.41 41.82 -2.25
CA ASP A 10 -12.46 40.41 -1.90
C ASP A 10 -11.35 40.16 -0.88
N PHE A 11 -11.74 39.97 0.38
CA PHE A 11 -10.85 39.42 1.39
C PHE A 11 -10.63 37.96 1.04
N ALA A 12 -9.55 37.68 0.31
CA ALA A 12 -9.03 36.32 0.19
C ALA A 12 -8.69 35.85 1.62
N LEU A 13 -9.53 35.00 2.19
CA LEU A 13 -9.19 34.27 3.42
C LEU A 13 -7.98 33.41 3.07
N ALA A 14 -6.81 33.81 3.56
CA ALA A 14 -5.62 32.97 3.49
C ALA A 14 -5.98 31.63 4.16
N GLN A 15 -5.94 30.55 3.37
CA GLN A 15 -6.09 29.21 3.91
C GLN A 15 -5.12 29.02 5.07
N ASN A 16 -5.63 28.29 6.06
CA ASN A 16 -5.08 28.09 7.38
C ASN A 16 -3.55 27.91 7.35
N LEU A 17 -2.81 28.77 8.05
CA LEU A 17 -1.34 28.72 8.13
C LEU A 17 -0.82 27.38 8.72
N GLY A 18 -1.70 26.54 9.28
CA GLY A 18 -1.40 25.21 9.80
C GLY A 18 -1.25 24.12 8.74
N ASP A 19 -1.76 24.32 7.52
CA ASP A 19 -1.71 23.33 6.44
C ASP A 19 -0.43 23.43 5.58
N TRP A 20 0.55 24.23 6.02
CA TRP A 20 1.82 24.45 5.31
C TRP A 20 2.54 23.15 4.96
N LYS A 21 2.42 22.10 5.78
CA LYS A 21 3.00 20.79 5.48
C LYS A 21 2.32 20.14 4.26
N ASN A 22 0.99 20.21 4.18
CA ASN A 22 0.23 19.65 3.06
C ASN A 22 0.47 20.47 1.79
N MET A 23 0.51 21.81 1.91
CA MET A 23 0.81 22.70 0.78
C MET A 23 2.26 22.56 0.28
N LEU A 24 3.21 22.28 1.17
CA LEU A 24 4.60 21.99 0.82
C LEU A 24 4.73 20.63 0.14
N ASP A 25 3.99 19.60 0.58
CA ASP A 25 4.00 18.30 -0.09
C ASP A 25 3.34 18.36 -1.48
N ASP A 26 2.25 19.14 -1.61
CA ASP A 26 1.56 19.34 -2.89
C ASP A 26 2.35 20.20 -3.89
N THR A 27 3.29 21.05 -3.43
CA THR A 27 4.07 21.96 -4.29
C THR A 27 5.54 21.56 -4.45
N ALA A 28 6.14 20.96 -3.42
CA ALA A 28 7.55 20.58 -3.38
C ALA A 28 7.77 19.08 -3.09
N GLY A 29 6.71 18.31 -2.81
CA GLY A 29 6.75 16.86 -2.65
C GLY A 29 6.70 16.11 -3.98
N SER A 30 6.59 14.79 -3.89
CA SER A 30 6.80 13.84 -5.01
C SER A 30 5.98 14.15 -6.27
N ASN A 31 4.80 14.76 -6.11
CA ASN A 31 3.88 15.08 -7.23
C ASN A 31 3.89 16.57 -7.60
N GLY A 32 4.42 17.45 -6.73
CA GLY A 32 4.33 18.91 -6.85
C GLY A 32 5.53 19.58 -7.47
N ALA A 33 6.73 19.05 -7.21
CA ALA A 33 7.99 19.66 -7.64
C ALA A 33 8.30 19.50 -9.15
N GLY A 34 7.41 18.89 -9.92
CA GLY A 34 7.60 18.68 -11.36
C GLY A 34 8.73 17.68 -11.70
N TYR A 35 9.19 16.88 -10.73
CA TYR A 35 9.93 15.67 -11.03
C TYR A 35 8.93 14.65 -11.58
N ASP A 36 8.90 14.52 -12.90
CA ASP A 36 8.18 13.45 -13.57
C ASP A 36 8.74 12.12 -13.09
N THR A 37 8.12 11.56 -12.05
CA THR A 37 8.44 10.23 -11.54
C THR A 37 7.78 9.15 -12.40
N GLU A 38 7.17 9.53 -13.54
CA GLU A 38 6.40 8.63 -14.36
C GLU A 38 7.24 7.90 -15.41
N VAL A 39 8.47 8.35 -15.74
CA VAL A 39 9.34 7.62 -16.70
C VAL A 39 10.81 8.06 -16.60
N ASP A 40 11.60 7.44 -15.72
CA ASP A 40 13.04 7.13 -15.96
C ASP A 40 13.77 6.54 -14.73
N SER A 41 13.12 6.48 -13.56
CA SER A 41 13.61 5.64 -12.46
C SER A 41 12.96 4.26 -12.58
N VAL A 42 13.77 3.22 -12.64
CA VAL A 42 13.29 1.82 -12.66
C VAL A 42 12.57 1.48 -11.34
N GLU A 43 12.86 2.23 -10.28
CA GLU A 43 12.28 2.04 -8.94
C GLU A 43 10.75 2.16 -8.87
N PRO A 44 10.07 3.25 -9.32
CA PRO A 44 8.62 3.40 -9.24
C PRO A 44 7.83 2.38 -10.08
N MET A 45 8.36 1.98 -11.25
CA MET A 45 7.73 0.96 -12.09
C MET A 45 7.72 -0.41 -11.39
N ILE A 46 8.85 -0.80 -10.80
CA ILE A 46 8.96 -2.06 -10.04
C ILE A 46 8.05 -2.02 -8.81
N ALA A 47 8.01 -0.90 -8.08
CA ALA A 47 7.14 -0.75 -6.91
C ALA A 47 5.65 -0.90 -7.27
N THR A 48 5.22 -0.36 -8.41
CA THR A 48 3.84 -0.48 -8.90
C THR A 48 3.50 -1.92 -9.28
N ILE A 49 4.40 -2.61 -9.98
CA ILE A 49 4.23 -4.02 -10.34
C ILE A 49 4.14 -4.90 -9.08
N ILE A 50 5.02 -4.67 -8.09
CA ILE A 50 5.00 -5.39 -6.82
C ILE A 50 3.68 -5.14 -6.08
N ARG A 51 3.22 -3.88 -5.98
CA ARG A 51 1.93 -3.56 -5.34
C ARG A 51 0.76 -4.24 -6.02
N PHE A 52 0.73 -4.24 -7.36
CA PHE A 52 -0.29 -4.95 -8.12
C PHE A 52 -0.24 -6.46 -7.86
N ALA A 53 0.95 -7.06 -7.92
CA ALA A 53 1.14 -8.48 -7.64
C ALA A 53 0.72 -8.85 -6.20
N LEU A 54 1.09 -8.06 -5.20
CA LEU A 54 0.68 -8.28 -3.79
C LEU A 54 -0.83 -8.21 -3.62
N SER A 55 -1.48 -7.23 -4.26
CA SER A 55 -2.95 -7.10 -4.21
C SER A 55 -3.64 -8.33 -4.81
N PHE A 56 -3.15 -8.79 -5.96
CA PHE A 56 -3.66 -9.99 -6.63
C PHE A 56 -3.44 -11.25 -5.80
N LEU A 57 -2.25 -11.40 -5.22
CA LEU A 57 -1.91 -12.54 -4.37
C LEU A 57 -2.80 -12.58 -3.11
N GLY A 58 -3.06 -11.42 -2.49
CA GLY A 58 -3.95 -11.32 -1.33
C GLY A 58 -5.36 -11.83 -1.62
N VAL A 59 -5.92 -11.49 -2.79
CA VAL A 59 -7.23 -12.00 -3.22
C VAL A 59 -7.20 -13.51 -3.43
N ILE A 60 -6.14 -14.05 -4.04
CA ILE A 60 -5.98 -15.51 -4.23
C ILE A 60 -5.95 -16.23 -2.88
N PHE A 61 -5.18 -15.74 -1.91
CA PHE A 61 -5.12 -16.33 -0.58
C PHE A 61 -6.49 -16.33 0.11
N LEU A 62 -7.27 -15.25 -0.05
CA LEU A 62 -8.63 -15.17 0.47
C LEU A 62 -9.54 -16.25 -0.14
N VAL A 63 -9.51 -16.41 -1.48
CA VAL A 63 -10.32 -17.42 -2.18
C VAL A 63 -9.92 -18.84 -1.76
N LEU A 64 -8.62 -19.12 -1.63
CA LEU A 64 -8.12 -20.42 -1.17
C LEU A 64 -8.51 -20.70 0.28
N ALA A 65 -8.49 -19.69 1.16
CA ALA A 65 -8.92 -19.83 2.54
C ALA A 65 -10.42 -20.16 2.63
N ILE A 66 -11.26 -19.49 1.82
CA ILE A 66 -12.68 -19.78 1.73
C ILE A 66 -12.91 -21.20 1.21
N TYR A 67 -12.24 -21.59 0.11
CA TYR A 67 -12.37 -22.92 -0.48
C TYR A 67 -11.91 -24.03 0.50
N GLY A 68 -10.79 -23.84 1.18
CA GLY A 68 -10.31 -24.75 2.21
C GLY A 68 -11.26 -24.86 3.40
N GLY A 69 -11.84 -23.74 3.82
CA GLY A 69 -12.86 -23.70 4.87
C GLY A 69 -14.13 -24.46 4.49
N PHE A 70 -14.62 -24.28 3.26
CA PHE A 70 -15.77 -25.02 2.74
C PHE A 70 -15.48 -26.52 2.63
N LEU A 71 -14.29 -26.90 2.13
CA LEU A 71 -13.87 -28.29 2.05
C LEU A 71 -13.80 -28.94 3.44
N TRP A 72 -13.31 -28.20 4.44
CA TRP A 72 -13.25 -28.67 5.81
C TRP A 72 -14.66 -28.84 6.42
N MET A 73 -15.56 -27.87 6.23
CA MET A 73 -16.94 -27.94 6.71
C MET A 73 -17.75 -29.06 6.05
N THR A 74 -17.50 -29.34 4.76
CA THR A 74 -18.23 -30.36 4.00
C THR A 74 -17.65 -31.77 4.12
N ALA A 75 -16.51 -31.94 4.81
CA ALA A 75 -15.84 -33.24 4.91
C ALA A 75 -16.65 -34.32 5.65
N ARG A 76 -17.69 -33.97 6.43
CA ARG A 76 -18.68 -34.89 7.05
C ARG A 76 -18.08 -36.15 7.73
N GLY A 77 -16.86 -36.06 8.27
CA GLY A 77 -16.17 -37.17 8.93
C GLY A 77 -15.28 -38.04 8.03
N ASN A 78 -15.14 -37.72 6.74
CA ASN A 78 -14.12 -38.33 5.88
C ASN A 78 -12.74 -37.74 6.21
N GLU A 79 -11.89 -38.54 6.86
CA GLU A 79 -10.53 -38.14 7.27
C GLU A 79 -9.67 -37.63 6.11
N SER A 80 -9.78 -38.23 4.91
CA SER A 80 -9.01 -37.79 3.74
C SER A 80 -9.37 -36.37 3.29
N GLN A 81 -10.65 -36.01 3.37
CA GLN A 81 -11.13 -34.67 3.03
C GLN A 81 -10.74 -33.65 4.10
N ILE A 82 -10.76 -34.05 5.37
CA ILE A 82 -10.30 -33.21 6.50
C ILE A 82 -8.80 -32.92 6.36
N GLU A 83 -7.99 -33.93 6.07
CA GLU A 83 -6.54 -33.80 5.92
C GLU A 83 -6.19 -32.91 4.73
N LYS A 84 -6.85 -33.10 3.57
CA LYS A 84 -6.70 -32.21 2.42
C LYS A 84 -7.06 -30.76 2.74
N ALA A 85 -8.18 -30.53 3.42
CA ALA A 85 -8.62 -29.18 3.77
C ALA A 85 -7.65 -28.51 4.75
N LYS A 86 -7.17 -29.25 5.75
CA LYS A 86 -6.14 -28.77 6.68
C LYS A 86 -4.84 -28.43 5.95
N SER A 87 -4.36 -29.32 5.08
CA SER A 87 -3.14 -29.08 4.29
C SER A 87 -3.26 -27.80 3.46
N LEU A 88 -4.40 -27.60 2.80
CA LEU A 88 -4.67 -26.40 2.00
C LEU A 88 -4.67 -25.12 2.87
N LEU A 89 -5.36 -25.16 4.00
CA LEU A 89 -5.42 -24.03 4.94
C LEU A 89 -4.05 -23.72 5.54
N THR A 90 -3.29 -24.73 5.94
CA THR A 90 -1.92 -24.55 6.45
C THR A 90 -1.02 -23.94 5.39
N ALA A 91 -1.07 -24.41 4.14
CA ALA A 91 -0.31 -23.83 3.04
C ALA A 91 -0.68 -22.35 2.78
N ALA A 92 -1.98 -22.02 2.82
CA ALA A 92 -2.45 -20.64 2.66
C ALA A 92 -1.96 -19.72 3.80
N ILE A 93 -2.02 -20.19 5.05
CA ILE A 93 -1.56 -19.43 6.22
C ILE A 93 -0.04 -19.21 6.17
N VAL A 94 0.73 -20.25 5.85
CA VAL A 94 2.19 -20.15 5.74
C VAL A 94 2.59 -19.14 4.64
N GLY A 95 1.90 -19.17 3.49
CA GLY A 95 2.11 -18.19 2.42
C GLY A 95 1.85 -16.75 2.88
N MET A 96 0.76 -16.53 3.62
CA MET A 96 0.43 -15.22 4.17
C MET A 96 1.48 -14.73 5.18
N ILE A 97 1.96 -15.61 6.05
CA ILE A 97 3.03 -15.30 7.01
C ILE A 97 4.31 -14.88 6.29
N ILE A 98 4.69 -15.58 5.21
CA ILE A 98 5.90 -15.26 4.45
C ILE A 98 5.82 -13.86 3.83
N VAL A 99 4.66 -13.46 3.29
CA VAL A 99 4.48 -12.12 2.71
C VAL A 99 4.66 -11.03 3.78
N VAL A 100 4.03 -11.20 4.94
CA VAL A 100 4.16 -10.26 6.06
C VAL A 100 5.59 -10.23 6.59
N ALA A 101 6.22 -11.40 6.75
CA ALA A 101 7.59 -11.51 7.21
C ALA A 101 8.57 -10.84 6.24
N SER A 102 8.38 -10.99 4.93
CA SER A 102 9.21 -10.35 3.91
C SER A 102 9.21 -8.83 4.08
N TYR A 103 8.03 -8.22 4.30
CA TYR A 103 7.93 -6.78 4.50
C TYR A 103 8.62 -6.33 5.79
N ALA A 104 8.41 -7.07 6.89
CA ALA A 104 9.05 -6.80 8.17
C ALA A 104 10.59 -6.88 8.09
N LEU A 105 11.11 -7.90 7.38
CA LEU A 105 12.54 -8.07 7.12
C LEU A 105 13.12 -6.92 6.30
N SER A 106 12.45 -6.53 5.19
CA SER A 106 12.90 -5.40 4.37
C SER A 106 12.94 -4.09 5.18
N ALA A 107 11.90 -3.80 5.96
CA ALA A 107 11.84 -2.62 6.80
C ALA A 107 12.95 -2.62 7.87
N PHE A 108 13.18 -3.78 8.51
CA PHE A 108 14.23 -3.93 9.50
C PHE A 108 15.62 -3.62 8.91
N VAL A 109 15.93 -4.15 7.71
CA VAL A 109 17.23 -3.89 7.08
C VAL A 109 17.41 -2.40 6.77
N ILE A 110 16.40 -1.74 6.16
CA ILE A 110 16.48 -0.32 5.82
C ILE A 110 16.62 0.56 7.08
N GLU A 111 15.88 0.25 8.14
CA GLU A 111 15.92 1.00 9.39
C GLU A 111 17.30 0.92 10.06
N ASN A 112 17.94 -0.26 10.06
CA ASN A 112 19.29 -0.42 10.60
C ASN A 112 20.33 0.38 9.78
N LEU A 113 20.25 0.34 8.45
CA LEU A 113 21.17 1.09 7.58
C LEU A 113 21.00 2.61 7.74
N THR A 114 19.76 3.08 7.89
CA THR A 114 19.44 4.50 8.07
C THR A 114 19.94 5.00 9.42
N LYS A 115 19.70 4.25 10.51
CA LYS A 115 20.21 4.58 11.85
C LYS A 115 21.74 4.68 11.87
N SER A 116 22.45 3.72 11.28
CA SER A 116 23.92 3.75 11.25
C SER A 116 24.52 4.89 10.42
N THR A 117 23.76 5.46 9.47
CA THR A 117 24.22 6.60 8.67
C THR A 117 23.90 7.94 9.33
N LEU A 118 22.87 7.99 10.18
CA LEU A 118 22.45 9.20 10.90
C LEU A 118 23.10 9.35 12.29
N ASP A 119 23.85 8.35 12.75
CA ASP A 119 24.53 8.33 14.07
C ASP A 119 26.01 8.78 13.99
N PHE A 120 26.33 9.66 13.02
CA PHE A 120 27.58 10.44 12.96
C PHE A 120 27.34 11.89 13.35
#